data_AF-A0A2S6C5D6-F1
#
_entry.id   AF-A0A2S6C5D6-F1
#
_cell.length_a   1.000
_cell.length_b   1.000
_cell.length_c   1.000
_cell.angle_alpha   90.00
_cell.angle_beta   90.00
_cell.angle_gamma   90.00
#
_symmetry.space_group_name_H-M   'P 1'
#
loop_
_entity.id
_entity.type
_entity.pdbx_description
1 polymer ?
#
loop_
_entity_poly.entity_id
_entity_poly.type
_entity_poly.pdbx_seq_one_letter_code
_entity_poly.pdbx_strand_id
1 'polypeptide(L)'
;MKVFIGIFDITQVASDVAKIVAVAGGDWSWVDTVSVGNELVNNGGASVDAVVGAVNAARSQLRAAGYQGPVVTVDTFVAMIANPQLCQASDYAAANCHAFFDGGKTADQAADFVAEQAERVKQACGGKKTVITESGWPWNGATNGVAVPSKHNQAKVIDGLKSKFSENIYLFTAFDDLWKDNFAGSHGAECHWGFIEHSA
;
A
#
# COMPACT_ATOMS: atom_id res chain seq x y z
N MET A 1 -15.42 -3.22 -12.21
CA MET A 1 -14.14 -2.84 -11.55
C MET A 1 -14.49 -2.27 -10.19
N LYS A 2 -13.76 -2.61 -9.15
CA LYS A 2 -13.91 -1.98 -7.83
C LYS A 2 -12.71 -1.08 -7.55
N VAL A 3 -12.84 -0.18 -6.58
CA VAL A 3 -11.83 0.82 -6.23
C VAL A 3 -11.42 0.69 -4.77
N PHE A 4 -10.10 0.75 -4.53
CA PHE A 4 -9.53 1.03 -3.22
C PHE A 4 -9.36 2.55 -3.09
N ILE A 5 -10.15 3.19 -2.23
CA ILE A 5 -10.15 4.64 -2.02
C ILE A 5 -9.25 5.00 -0.85
N GLY A 6 -8.39 6.01 -1.00
CA GLY A 6 -7.57 6.54 0.09
C GLY A 6 -8.06 7.87 0.64
N ILE A 7 -8.14 7.98 1.97
CA ILE A 7 -8.17 9.25 2.71
C ILE A 7 -6.72 9.53 3.12
N PHE A 8 -6.07 10.47 2.45
CA PHE A 8 -4.64 10.70 2.62
C PHE A 8 -4.31 11.44 3.92
N ASP A 9 -5.01 12.54 4.19
CA ASP A 9 -4.79 13.38 5.37
C ASP A 9 -5.76 12.98 6.50
N ILE A 10 -5.21 12.38 7.56
CA ILE A 10 -5.99 11.93 8.72
C ILE A 10 -6.62 13.07 9.54
N THR A 11 -6.21 14.31 9.31
CA THR A 11 -6.84 15.50 9.92
C THR A 11 -8.11 15.93 9.16
N GLN A 12 -8.29 15.43 7.94
CA GLN A 12 -9.38 15.78 7.03
C GLN A 12 -10.44 14.67 6.88
N VAL A 13 -10.44 13.66 7.77
CA VAL A 13 -11.34 12.50 7.69
C VAL A 13 -12.79 12.89 7.40
N ALA A 14 -13.34 13.87 8.13
CA ALA A 14 -14.74 14.26 7.94
C ALA A 14 -15.02 14.85 6.55
N SER A 15 -14.11 15.68 6.03
CA SER A 15 -14.29 16.33 4.73
C SER A 15 -14.09 15.33 3.58
N ASP A 16 -13.15 14.40 3.71
CA ASP A 16 -12.90 13.37 2.70
C ASP A 16 -13.97 12.27 2.71
N VAL A 17 -14.45 11.83 3.86
CA VAL A 17 -15.60 10.92 3.94
C VAL A 17 -16.83 11.56 3.27
N ALA A 18 -17.10 12.85 3.51
CA ALA A 18 -18.21 13.53 2.87
C ALA A 18 -18.11 13.53 1.33
N LYS A 19 -16.91 13.69 0.76
CA LYS A 19 -16.68 13.57 -0.69
C LYS A 19 -16.95 12.15 -1.19
N ILE A 20 -16.45 11.14 -0.48
CA ILE A 20 -16.68 9.73 -0.83
C ILE A 20 -18.17 9.40 -0.82
N VAL A 21 -18.90 9.83 0.22
CA VAL A 21 -20.35 9.61 0.35
C VAL A 21 -21.12 10.31 -0.77
N ALA A 22 -20.74 11.55 -1.12
CA ALA A 22 -21.34 12.28 -2.22
C ALA A 22 -21.16 11.56 -3.56
N VAL A 23 -19.98 11.02 -3.83
CA VAL A 23 -19.69 10.26 -5.06
C VAL A 23 -20.39 8.90 -5.06
N ALA A 24 -20.48 8.22 -3.92
CA ALA A 24 -21.17 6.94 -3.80
C ALA A 24 -22.68 7.07 -4.11
N GLY A 25 -23.31 8.18 -3.69
CA GLY A 25 -24.73 8.43 -4.00
C GLY A 25 -25.68 7.33 -3.51
N GLY A 26 -25.27 6.58 -2.47
CA GLY A 26 -25.99 5.40 -1.95
C GLY A 26 -25.62 4.07 -2.60
N ASP A 27 -24.89 4.06 -3.72
CA ASP A 27 -24.32 2.85 -4.33
C ASP A 27 -22.86 2.67 -3.92
N TRP A 28 -22.62 1.64 -3.12
CA TRP A 28 -21.29 1.26 -2.62
C TRP A 28 -20.69 0.05 -3.34
N SER A 29 -21.38 -0.50 -4.36
CA SER A 29 -21.00 -1.77 -5.00
C SER A 29 -19.65 -1.73 -5.73
N TRP A 30 -19.21 -0.53 -6.12
CA TRP A 30 -17.94 -0.26 -6.78
C TRP A 30 -16.79 0.03 -5.81
N VAL A 31 -17.06 0.18 -4.50
CA VAL A 31 -16.02 0.40 -3.49
C VAL A 31 -15.58 -0.96 -2.93
N ASP A 32 -14.29 -1.25 -3.04
CA ASP A 32 -13.70 -2.45 -2.43
C ASP A 32 -13.29 -2.18 -0.98
N THR A 33 -12.50 -1.12 -0.76
CA THR A 33 -11.93 -0.76 0.54
C THR A 33 -11.75 0.76 0.63
N VAL A 34 -11.83 1.31 1.85
CA VAL A 34 -11.37 2.67 2.16
C VAL A 34 -10.15 2.61 3.09
N SER A 35 -9.01 3.18 2.70
CA SER A 35 -7.85 3.39 3.59
C SER A 35 -7.88 4.77 4.22
N VAL A 36 -7.33 4.87 5.42
CA VAL A 36 -7.16 6.10 6.18
C VAL A 36 -5.69 6.24 6.55
N GLY A 37 -5.01 7.20 5.93
CA GLY A 37 -3.56 7.38 6.01
C GLY A 37 -2.79 6.42 5.10
N ASN A 38 -1.54 6.79 4.83
CA ASN A 38 -0.53 5.98 4.14
C ASN A 38 0.85 6.24 4.75
N GLU A 39 1.46 5.21 5.33
CA GLU A 39 2.83 5.22 5.89
C GLU A 39 3.12 6.27 6.98
N LEU A 40 2.08 6.75 7.67
CA LEU A 40 2.20 7.83 8.64
C LEU A 40 2.99 7.45 9.90
N VAL A 41 3.01 6.17 10.28
CA VAL A 41 3.82 5.73 11.43
C VAL A 41 5.26 5.50 10.99
N ASN A 42 5.47 4.85 9.84
CA ASN A 42 6.82 4.65 9.30
C ASN A 42 7.59 5.96 9.08
N ASN A 43 6.92 6.98 8.53
CA ASN A 43 7.56 8.27 8.26
C ASN A 43 7.59 9.23 9.48
N GLY A 44 7.03 8.82 10.62
CA GLY A 44 6.95 9.65 11.82
C GLY A 44 5.96 10.81 11.75
N GLY A 45 5.07 10.84 10.75
CA GLY A 45 4.07 11.87 10.53
C GLY A 45 2.88 11.81 11.49
N ALA A 46 2.59 10.64 12.07
CA ALA A 46 1.56 10.48 13.10
C ALA A 46 1.89 9.37 14.10
N SER A 47 1.34 9.48 15.32
CA SER A 47 1.39 8.39 16.29
C SER A 47 0.39 7.29 15.92
N VAL A 48 0.64 6.07 16.41
CA VAL A 48 -0.28 4.93 16.26
C VAL A 48 -1.69 5.28 16.74
N ASP A 49 -1.81 5.94 17.90
CA ASP A 49 -3.11 6.32 18.46
C ASP A 49 -3.87 7.33 17.58
N ALA A 50 -3.15 8.27 16.95
CA ALA A 50 -3.76 9.23 16.04
C ALA A 50 -4.31 8.53 14.78
N VAL A 51 -3.55 7.59 14.21
CA VAL A 51 -3.99 6.79 13.05
C VAL A 51 -5.19 5.91 13.41
N VAL A 52 -5.13 5.20 14.53
CA VAL A 52 -6.24 4.36 15.03
C VAL A 52 -7.51 5.19 15.27
N GLY A 53 -7.36 6.38 15.87
CA GLY A 53 -8.46 7.31 16.07
C GLY A 53 -9.11 7.73 14.74
N ALA A 54 -8.30 8.08 13.75
CA ALA A 54 -8.77 8.45 12.41
C ALA A 54 -9.50 7.31 11.69
N VAL A 55 -8.97 6.08 11.75
CA VAL A 55 -9.62 4.88 11.18
C VAL A 55 -10.99 4.66 11.82
N ASN A 56 -11.10 4.75 13.14
CA ASN A 56 -12.37 4.57 13.85
C ASN A 56 -13.39 5.67 13.53
N ALA A 57 -12.93 6.92 13.42
CA ALA A 57 -13.77 8.04 13.03
C ALA A 57 -14.31 7.86 11.60
N ALA A 58 -13.44 7.55 10.64
CA ALA A 58 -13.81 7.33 9.24
C ALA A 58 -14.80 6.15 9.13
N ARG A 59 -14.49 5.03 9.79
CA ARG A 59 -15.37 3.85 9.84
C ARG A 59 -16.76 4.21 10.33
N SER A 60 -16.87 4.96 11.44
CA SER A 60 -18.16 5.33 12.01
C SER A 60 -18.99 6.18 11.04
N GLN A 61 -18.36 7.16 10.39
CA GLN A 61 -19.03 8.05 9.42
C GLN A 61 -19.45 7.29 8.15
N LEU A 62 -18.57 6.45 7.61
CA LEU A 62 -18.85 5.62 6.43
C LEU A 62 -20.01 4.64 6.69
N ARG A 63 -20.04 4.00 7.87
CA ARG A 63 -21.14 3.10 8.27
C ARG A 63 -22.46 3.84 8.40
N ALA A 64 -22.46 5.05 8.96
CA ALA A 64 -23.64 5.91 9.03
C ALA A 64 -24.18 6.29 7.63
N ALA A 65 -23.29 6.37 6.63
CA ALA A 65 -23.64 6.62 5.23
C ALA A 65 -23.97 5.35 4.41
N GLY A 66 -24.01 4.18 5.06
CA GLY A 66 -24.42 2.92 4.44
C GLY A 66 -23.29 2.06 3.87
N TYR A 67 -22.03 2.53 3.88
CA TYR A 67 -20.90 1.70 3.44
C TYR A 67 -20.62 0.61 4.48
N GLN A 68 -20.70 -0.66 4.08
CA GLN A 68 -20.42 -1.81 4.96
C GLN A 68 -19.09 -2.52 4.63
N GLY A 69 -18.33 -2.03 3.64
CA GLY A 69 -17.07 -2.65 3.23
C GLY A 69 -15.89 -2.34 4.17
N PRO A 70 -14.72 -2.95 3.91
CA PRO A 70 -13.49 -2.76 4.68
C PRO A 70 -13.07 -1.30 4.84
N VAL A 71 -12.60 -0.98 6.04
CA VAL A 71 -11.89 0.25 6.41
C VAL A 71 -10.56 -0.14 7.08
N VAL A 72 -9.46 0.38 6.56
CA VAL A 72 -8.09 0.02 6.99
C VAL A 72 -7.20 1.25 7.12
N THR A 73 -6.03 1.11 7.74
CA THR A 73 -4.88 2.00 7.54
C THR A 73 -3.79 1.24 6.79
N VAL A 74 -3.03 1.96 5.96
CA VAL A 74 -1.87 1.40 5.23
C VAL A 74 -0.59 1.94 5.83
N ASP A 75 0.37 1.05 6.08
CA ASP A 75 1.74 1.43 6.46
C ASP A 75 2.74 0.41 5.89
N THR A 76 4.05 0.63 6.06
CA THR A 76 5.05 -0.34 5.60
C THR A 76 4.92 -1.66 6.37
N PHE A 77 5.33 -2.79 5.76
CA PHE A 77 5.33 -4.07 6.46
C PHE A 77 6.11 -4.02 7.79
N VAL A 78 7.19 -3.23 7.85
CA VAL A 78 7.99 -3.02 9.07
C VAL A 78 7.16 -2.32 10.14
N ALA A 79 6.51 -1.20 9.82
CA ALA A 79 5.69 -0.47 10.77
C ALA A 79 4.46 -1.27 11.21
N MET A 80 3.85 -2.04 10.30
CA MET A 80 2.73 -2.92 10.62
C MET A 80 3.13 -4.04 11.59
N ILE A 81 4.30 -4.65 11.42
CA ILE A 81 4.83 -5.67 12.35
C ILE A 81 5.16 -5.05 13.71
N ALA A 82 5.77 -3.86 13.72
CA ALA A 82 6.16 -3.19 14.95
C ALA A 82 4.97 -2.62 15.74
N ASN A 83 3.87 -2.28 15.06
CA ASN A 83 2.70 -1.62 15.63
C ASN A 83 1.40 -2.37 15.26
N PRO A 84 1.17 -3.58 15.78
CA PRO A 84 0.02 -4.40 15.41
C PRO A 84 -1.34 -3.75 15.76
N GLN A 85 -1.38 -2.70 16.57
CA GLN A 85 -2.58 -1.88 16.81
C GLN A 85 -3.16 -1.33 15.50
N LEU A 86 -2.32 -1.02 14.51
CA LEU A 86 -2.74 -0.53 13.18
C LEU A 86 -3.62 -1.56 12.46
N CYS A 87 -3.19 -2.83 12.43
CA CYS A 87 -4.00 -3.88 11.85
C CYS A 87 -5.16 -4.31 12.76
N GLN A 88 -5.06 -4.16 14.08
CA GLN A 88 -6.19 -4.43 14.98
C GLN A 88 -7.37 -3.48 14.70
N ALA A 89 -7.09 -2.19 14.51
CA ALA A 89 -8.08 -1.17 14.15
C ALA A 89 -8.60 -1.29 12.70
N SER A 90 -7.90 -2.03 11.84
CA SER A 90 -8.25 -2.25 10.44
C SER A 90 -9.09 -3.53 10.26
N ASP A 91 -9.93 -3.60 9.22
CA ASP A 91 -10.70 -4.82 8.91
C ASP A 91 -9.81 -5.98 8.40
N TYR A 92 -8.70 -5.65 7.73
CA TYR A 92 -7.61 -6.57 7.39
C TYR A 92 -6.25 -5.86 7.58
N ALA A 93 -5.14 -6.59 7.62
CA ALA A 93 -3.81 -5.99 7.67
C ALA A 93 -3.40 -5.51 6.26
N ALA A 94 -3.21 -4.20 6.10
CA ALA A 94 -2.85 -3.59 4.82
C ALA A 94 -1.42 -3.06 4.90
N ALA A 95 -0.52 -3.57 4.06
CA ALA A 95 0.91 -3.25 4.15
C ALA A 95 1.55 -2.96 2.79
N ASN A 96 2.37 -1.92 2.72
CA ASN A 96 3.25 -1.67 1.58
C ASN A 96 4.53 -2.50 1.73
N CYS A 97 4.97 -3.12 0.64
CA CYS A 97 6.17 -3.96 0.64
C CYS A 97 6.83 -4.01 -0.75
N HIS A 98 7.95 -3.30 -0.88
CA HIS A 98 8.78 -3.31 -2.09
C HIS A 98 10.14 -3.92 -1.76
N ALA A 99 10.45 -5.08 -2.34
CA ALA A 99 11.76 -5.74 -2.16
C ALA A 99 12.94 -4.86 -2.62
N PHE A 100 12.71 -3.91 -3.53
CA PHE A 100 13.74 -2.98 -4.00
C PHE A 100 14.42 -2.20 -2.87
N PHE A 101 13.65 -1.74 -1.87
CA PHE A 101 14.18 -0.93 -0.77
C PHE A 101 14.93 -1.75 0.30
N ASP A 102 14.76 -3.07 0.35
CA ASP A 102 15.58 -3.95 1.20
C ASP A 102 17.05 -3.97 0.75
N GLY A 103 17.29 -3.81 -0.56
CA GLY A 103 18.62 -3.81 -1.17
C GLY A 103 19.36 -5.17 -1.13
N GLY A 104 18.85 -6.15 -0.39
CA GLY A 104 19.41 -7.49 -0.25
C GLY A 104 18.77 -8.55 -1.15
N LYS A 105 17.81 -8.16 -2.02
CA LYS A 105 17.08 -9.08 -2.91
C LYS A 105 17.33 -8.75 -4.37
N THR A 106 17.65 -9.76 -5.16
CA THR A 106 17.62 -9.64 -6.62
C THR A 106 16.17 -9.65 -7.11
N ALA A 107 15.95 -9.28 -8.38
CA ALA A 107 14.63 -9.34 -9.00
C ALA A 107 14.00 -10.75 -8.93
N ASP A 108 14.81 -11.81 -9.08
CA ASP A 108 14.33 -13.18 -9.02
C ASP A 108 13.91 -13.62 -7.59
N GLN A 109 14.35 -12.89 -6.55
CA GLN A 109 14.02 -13.15 -5.15
C GLN A 109 12.92 -12.24 -4.60
N ALA A 110 12.56 -11.19 -5.34
CA ALA A 110 11.68 -10.13 -4.86
C ALA A 110 10.27 -10.65 -4.48
N ALA A 111 9.68 -11.49 -5.32
CA ALA A 111 8.33 -12.00 -5.09
C ALA A 111 8.25 -12.94 -3.87
N ASP A 112 9.28 -13.77 -3.67
CA ASP A 112 9.39 -14.63 -2.47
C ASP A 112 9.55 -13.80 -1.21
N PHE A 113 10.36 -12.74 -1.26
CA PHE A 113 10.51 -11.82 -0.15
C PHE A 113 9.18 -11.16 0.24
N VAL A 114 8.43 -10.64 -0.73
CA VAL A 114 7.13 -9.99 -0.48
C VAL A 114 6.12 -10.98 0.12
N ALA A 115 6.08 -12.23 -0.37
CA ALA A 115 5.26 -13.29 0.20
C ALA A 115 5.66 -13.64 1.64
N GLU A 116 6.96 -13.73 1.93
CA GLU A 116 7.46 -13.94 3.28
C GLU A 116 7.07 -12.79 4.22
N GLN A 117 7.22 -11.53 3.78
CA GLN A 117 6.85 -10.37 4.59
C GLN A 117 5.33 -10.32 4.83
N ALA A 118 4.51 -10.71 3.86
CA ALA A 118 3.06 -10.80 4.05
C ALA A 118 2.67 -11.79 5.16
N GLU A 119 3.32 -12.95 5.23
CA GLU A 119 3.11 -13.92 6.31
C GLU A 119 3.63 -13.40 7.66
N ARG A 120 4.75 -12.67 7.69
CA ARG A 120 5.24 -12.03 8.92
C ARG A 120 4.27 -10.97 9.44
N VAL A 121 3.71 -10.13 8.56
CA VAL A 121 2.65 -9.18 8.91
C VAL A 121 1.44 -9.91 9.46
N LYS A 122 0.99 -10.98 8.80
CA LYS A 122 -0.15 -11.80 9.25
C LYS A 122 0.08 -12.36 10.65
N GLN A 123 1.27 -12.88 10.94
CA GLN A 123 1.64 -13.39 12.26
C GLN A 123 1.59 -12.30 13.33
N ALA A 124 2.20 -11.13 13.07
CA ALA A 124 2.17 -9.99 13.98
C ALA A 124 0.72 -9.48 14.22
N CYS A 125 -0.13 -9.57 13.19
CA CYS A 125 -1.53 -9.15 13.22
C CYS A 125 -2.50 -10.25 13.69
N GLY A 126 -2.02 -11.27 14.40
CA GLY A 126 -2.86 -12.30 15.02
C GLY A 126 -3.59 -13.20 14.02
N GLY A 127 -3.00 -13.43 12.85
CA GLY A 127 -3.56 -14.27 11.79
C GLY A 127 -4.62 -13.57 10.92
N LYS A 128 -4.84 -12.26 11.11
CA LYS A 128 -5.74 -11.47 10.26
C LYS A 128 -5.30 -11.56 8.80
N LYS A 129 -6.26 -11.57 7.86
CA LYS A 129 -5.99 -11.50 6.42
C LYS A 129 -5.01 -10.35 6.15
N THR A 130 -3.96 -10.61 5.37
CA THR A 130 -2.98 -9.60 4.94
C THR A 130 -3.16 -9.31 3.46
N VAL A 131 -3.14 -8.03 3.11
CA VAL A 131 -3.16 -7.53 1.74
C VAL A 131 -1.93 -6.66 1.55
N ILE A 132 -1.13 -6.95 0.53
CA ILE A 132 -0.04 -6.09 0.11
C ILE A 132 -0.61 -4.97 -0.75
N THR A 133 -0.60 -3.75 -0.24
CA THR A 133 -1.28 -2.60 -0.86
C THR A 133 -0.42 -1.86 -1.87
N GLU A 134 0.90 -2.01 -1.79
CA GLU A 134 1.83 -1.56 -2.81
C GLU A 134 2.99 -2.56 -2.89
N SER A 135 3.25 -3.03 -4.09
CA SER A 135 4.46 -3.76 -4.42
C SER A 135 4.78 -3.62 -5.90
N GLY A 136 6.07 -3.53 -6.22
CA GLY A 136 6.54 -3.36 -7.57
C GLY A 136 8.06 -3.37 -7.64
N TRP A 137 8.59 -2.91 -8.76
CA TRP A 137 10.02 -2.73 -8.97
C TRP A 137 10.25 -1.58 -9.95
N PRO A 138 11.25 -0.72 -9.74
CA PRO A 138 11.48 0.37 -10.67
C PRO A 138 12.20 -0.11 -11.93
N TRP A 139 11.83 0.44 -13.09
CA TRP A 139 12.49 0.11 -14.35
C TRP A 139 13.75 0.95 -14.63
N ASN A 140 13.98 2.01 -13.86
CA ASN A 140 15.15 2.89 -13.92
C ASN A 140 15.48 3.48 -12.54
N GLY A 141 16.65 4.10 -12.41
CA GLY A 141 17.21 4.60 -11.16
C GLY A 141 18.56 3.94 -10.84
N ALA A 142 19.11 4.29 -9.70
CA ALA A 142 20.34 3.70 -9.18
C ALA A 142 20.06 2.33 -8.53
N THR A 143 21.05 1.43 -8.61
CA THR A 143 21.03 0.16 -7.88
C THR A 143 21.03 0.40 -6.37
N ASN A 144 20.20 -0.34 -5.64
CA ASN A 144 20.24 -0.44 -4.18
C ASN A 144 20.82 -1.80 -3.79
N GLY A 145 22.09 -1.87 -3.37
CA GLY A 145 22.75 -3.13 -3.05
C GLY A 145 22.77 -4.09 -4.26
N VAL A 146 22.02 -5.20 -4.18
CA VAL A 146 21.83 -6.16 -5.29
C VAL A 146 20.53 -5.96 -6.08
N ALA A 147 19.69 -5.02 -5.66
CA ALA A 147 18.44 -4.67 -6.31
C ALA A 147 18.70 -3.70 -7.48
N VAL A 148 18.75 -4.25 -8.70
CA VAL A 148 19.05 -3.50 -9.93
C VAL A 148 17.75 -3.11 -10.66
N PRO A 149 17.46 -1.80 -10.83
CA PRO A 149 16.37 -1.34 -11.70
C PRO A 149 16.64 -1.68 -13.17
N SER A 150 15.65 -2.23 -13.86
CA SER A 150 15.63 -2.34 -15.33
C SER A 150 14.23 -2.78 -15.79
N LYS A 151 13.87 -2.51 -17.04
CA LYS A 151 12.62 -3.03 -17.63
C LYS A 151 12.51 -4.56 -17.53
N HIS A 152 13.63 -5.27 -17.77
CA HIS A 152 13.71 -6.73 -17.66
C HIS A 152 13.47 -7.22 -16.23
N ASN A 153 14.13 -6.59 -15.25
CA ASN A 153 13.95 -6.95 -13.84
C ASN A 153 12.55 -6.59 -13.35
N GLN A 154 11.99 -5.45 -13.75
CA GLN A 154 10.62 -5.10 -13.40
C GLN A 154 9.62 -6.15 -13.92
N ALA A 155 9.73 -6.56 -15.19
CA ALA A 155 8.87 -7.61 -15.75
C ALA A 155 8.96 -8.91 -14.93
N LYS A 156 10.17 -9.35 -14.59
CA LYS A 156 10.38 -10.53 -13.73
C LYS A 156 9.70 -10.40 -12.37
N VAL A 157 9.83 -9.25 -11.70
CA VAL A 157 9.21 -9.04 -10.39
C VAL A 157 7.70 -9.03 -10.50
N ILE A 158 7.13 -8.33 -11.49
CA ILE A 158 5.68 -8.28 -11.69
C ILE A 158 5.10 -9.67 -11.97
N ASP A 159 5.73 -10.46 -12.84
CA ASP A 159 5.30 -11.83 -13.12
C ASP A 159 5.46 -12.74 -11.89
N GLY A 160 6.55 -12.58 -11.15
CA GLY A 160 6.77 -13.26 -9.87
C GLY A 160 5.67 -12.94 -8.86
N LEU A 161 5.34 -11.66 -8.66
CA LEU A 161 4.27 -11.22 -7.76
C LEU A 161 2.92 -11.81 -8.17
N LYS A 162 2.55 -11.77 -9.46
CA LYS A 162 1.32 -12.39 -9.98
C LYS A 162 1.29 -13.91 -9.77
N SER A 163 2.45 -14.57 -9.81
CA SER A 163 2.52 -16.02 -9.56
C SER A 163 2.36 -16.39 -8.08
N LYS A 164 2.81 -15.51 -7.17
CA LYS A 164 2.74 -15.72 -5.70
C LYS A 164 1.40 -15.30 -5.12
N PHE A 165 0.74 -14.33 -5.74
CA PHE A 165 -0.49 -13.72 -5.26
C PHE A 165 -1.60 -13.82 -6.32
N SER A 166 -2.51 -14.78 -6.16
CA SER A 166 -3.74 -14.86 -6.96
C SER A 166 -4.77 -13.80 -6.56
N GLU A 167 -4.64 -13.26 -5.35
CA GLU A 167 -5.43 -12.18 -4.76
C GLU A 167 -4.59 -11.48 -3.68
N ASN A 168 -5.13 -10.42 -3.07
CA ASN A 168 -4.53 -9.74 -1.91
C ASN A 168 -3.20 -9.03 -2.19
N ILE A 169 -3.03 -8.56 -3.43
CA ILE A 169 -1.94 -7.67 -3.82
C ILE A 169 -2.47 -6.56 -4.74
N TYR A 170 -1.91 -5.36 -4.59
CA TYR A 170 -2.04 -4.25 -5.51
C TYR A 170 -0.65 -3.92 -6.08
N LEU A 171 -0.53 -3.97 -7.40
CA LEU A 171 0.73 -3.68 -8.10
C LEU A 171 0.93 -2.18 -8.25
N PHE A 172 2.11 -1.71 -7.87
CA PHE A 172 2.48 -0.31 -7.87
C PHE A 172 3.51 -0.04 -8.98
N THR A 173 3.23 0.82 -9.98
CA THR A 173 1.96 1.51 -10.32
C THR A 173 1.59 1.25 -11.78
N ALA A 174 0.37 1.60 -12.18
CA ALA A 174 -0.04 1.48 -13.58
C ALA A 174 0.89 2.25 -14.53
N PHE A 175 1.18 3.51 -14.23
CA PHE A 175 1.98 4.41 -15.06
C PHE A 175 3.06 5.11 -14.23
N ASP A 176 4.08 5.62 -14.92
CA ASP A 176 5.12 6.44 -14.31
C ASP A 176 4.56 7.77 -13.79
N ASP A 177 4.93 8.12 -12.56
CA ASP A 177 4.57 9.38 -11.91
C ASP A 177 5.67 10.43 -12.12
N LEU A 178 5.76 11.00 -13.31
CA LEU A 178 6.82 11.96 -13.68
C LEU A 178 6.81 13.27 -12.87
N TRP A 179 5.77 13.49 -12.07
CA TRP A 179 5.63 14.64 -11.18
C TRP A 179 6.26 14.41 -9.80
N LYS A 180 6.68 13.18 -9.46
CA LYS A 180 7.31 12.88 -8.17
C LYS A 180 8.75 13.36 -8.12
N ASP A 181 9.15 13.87 -6.96
CA ASP A 181 10.52 14.27 -6.69
C ASP A 181 11.33 13.11 -6.10
N ASN A 182 12.55 12.93 -6.60
CA ASN A 182 13.50 11.99 -6.02
C ASN A 182 14.12 12.55 -4.73
N PHE A 183 14.29 11.68 -3.74
CA PHE A 183 15.05 11.95 -2.51
C PHE A 183 16.15 10.89 -2.30
N ALA A 184 17.07 11.12 -1.36
CA ALA A 184 18.26 10.26 -1.20
C ALA A 184 17.94 8.75 -1.07
N GLY A 185 16.86 8.40 -0.37
CA GLY A 185 16.41 7.01 -0.18
C GLY A 185 15.59 6.42 -1.33
N SER A 186 15.20 7.22 -2.32
CA SER A 186 14.45 6.74 -3.50
C SER A 186 15.33 6.06 -4.53
N HIS A 187 16.65 6.22 -4.45
CA HIS A 187 17.60 5.78 -5.47
C HIS A 187 17.28 6.33 -6.87
N GLY A 188 16.67 7.52 -6.97
CA GLY A 188 16.33 8.10 -8.28
C GLY A 188 15.22 7.35 -9.01
N ALA A 189 14.42 6.55 -8.28
CA ALA A 189 13.45 5.64 -8.86
C ALA A 189 12.00 6.14 -8.85
N GLU A 190 11.67 7.25 -8.16
CA GLU A 190 10.27 7.65 -7.90
C GLU A 190 9.44 7.81 -9.17
N CYS A 191 10.06 8.28 -10.27
CA CYS A 191 9.39 8.50 -11.54
C CYS A 191 9.27 7.24 -12.41
N HIS A 192 9.72 6.06 -11.95
CA HIS A 192 10.01 4.91 -12.81
C HIS A 192 9.39 3.59 -12.32
N TRP A 193 8.20 3.64 -11.71
CA TRP A 193 7.49 2.47 -11.19
C TRP A 193 6.36 1.95 -12.09
N GLY A 194 6.02 2.68 -13.17
CA GLY A 194 4.97 2.28 -14.10
C GLY A 194 5.28 0.92 -14.74
N PHE A 195 4.33 -0.03 -14.67
CA PHE A 195 4.51 -1.37 -15.25
C PHE A 195 3.67 -1.61 -16.52
N ILE A 196 2.67 -0.78 -16.83
CA ILE A 196 1.87 -0.92 -18.06
C ILE A 196 2.61 -0.29 -19.23
N GLU A 197 3.09 0.94 -19.05
CA GLU A 197 3.86 1.68 -20.04
C GLU A 197 5.01 2.42 -19.35
N HIS A 198 6.18 2.39 -19.97
CA HIS A 198 7.35 3.16 -19.53
C HIS A 198 7.40 4.48 -20.28
N SER A 199 7.61 5.57 -19.55
CA SER A 199 7.85 6.87 -20.16
C SER A 199 9.10 6.86 -21.03
N ALA A 200 9.09 7.65 -22.10
CA ALA A 200 10.18 7.78 -23.06
C ALA A 200 11.38 8.54 -22.48
#